data_AF-A0ABD5S441-F1
#
_entry.id   AF-A0ABD5S441-F1
#
_cell.length_a   1.000
_cell.length_b   1.000
_cell.length_c   1.000
_cell.angle_alpha   90.00
_cell.angle_beta   90.00
_cell.angle_gamma   90.00
#
_symmetry.space_group_name_H-M   'P 1'
#
loop_
_entity.id
_entity.type
_entity.pdbx_description
1 polymer ?
#
loop_
_entity_poly.entity_id
_entity_poly.type
_entity_poly.pdbx_seq_one_letter_code
_entity_poly.pdbx_strand_id
1 'polypeptide(L)'
;RRYLDLDALDLRYFTPGAVVARPDSRSTLADPRRDPASLLDSLRSRELSTVDKLRTLALVQHLLSRREGELFAGPDASIREYLDEWGFDGGFVENFVAPFYGGITLDRSLSTSKHVFEYTFRALARGEIAVPAGGMGAIPEQLAASARRAGVEIRLDDPVETVAGNSETSRVESAGGIVEPDAVVVATDPKAARDLTGVESIPTEGRGCVTQYYRLPRGTNLKVGKKLLLNAADPAPNTVVPLSNVAPEYASPEAELLNATFLGPDALDADAEELFAETRAALSSWFPSRGFGTMDL
;
A
#
# COMPACT_ATOMS: atom_id res chain seq x y z
N ARG A 1 12.20 15.01 3.73
CA ARG A 1 13.34 15.96 3.81
C ARG A 1 12.89 17.37 4.22
N ARG A 2 12.01 18.07 3.48
CA ARG A 2 11.54 19.40 3.90
C ARG A 2 10.73 19.39 5.21
N TYR A 3 9.87 18.39 5.38
CA TYR A 3 8.94 18.29 6.53
C TYR A 3 9.26 17.14 7.49
N LEU A 4 10.09 16.20 7.04
CA LEU A 4 10.47 15.02 7.80
C LEU A 4 11.99 14.90 7.79
N ASP A 5 12.53 14.64 8.98
CA ASP A 5 13.90 14.18 9.18
C ASP A 5 13.92 12.67 8.99
N LEU A 6 14.40 12.26 7.81
CA LEU A 6 14.40 10.86 7.37
C LEU A 6 15.50 10.06 8.06
N ASP A 7 16.56 10.72 8.52
CA ASP A 7 17.68 10.04 9.19
C ASP A 7 17.22 9.63 10.60
N ALA A 8 16.46 10.50 11.28
CA ALA A 8 15.84 10.18 12.56
C ALA A 8 14.78 9.06 12.49
N LEU A 9 14.19 8.80 11.32
CA LEU A 9 13.22 7.71 11.12
C LEU A 9 13.89 6.34 10.95
N ASP A 10 15.21 6.30 10.74
CA ASP A 10 16.00 5.09 10.50
C ASP A 10 15.30 4.12 9.52
N LEU A 11 15.08 4.60 8.30
CA LEU A 11 14.26 3.91 7.31
C LEU A 11 14.80 2.50 6.99
N ARG A 12 13.90 1.53 7.03
CA ARG A 12 14.13 0.13 6.67
C ARG A 12 13.52 -0.13 5.31
N TYR A 13 14.38 -0.49 4.35
CA TYR A 13 14.01 -0.55 2.94
C TYR A 13 13.60 -1.96 2.50
N PHE A 14 12.57 -2.01 1.65
CA PHE A 14 12.21 -3.19 0.89
C PHE A 14 13.21 -3.43 -0.23
N THR A 15 13.45 -4.70 -0.58
CA THR A 15 14.17 -5.01 -1.82
C THR A 15 13.24 -4.76 -3.00
N PRO A 16 13.66 -4.04 -4.05
CA PRO A 16 12.83 -3.80 -5.22
C PRO A 16 12.29 -5.09 -5.84
N GLY A 17 10.99 -5.09 -6.15
CA GLY A 17 10.28 -6.23 -6.72
C GLY A 17 9.35 -6.95 -5.74
N ALA A 18 8.77 -8.04 -6.22
CA ALA A 18 7.84 -8.86 -5.45
C ALA A 18 8.01 -10.35 -5.81
N VAL A 19 7.52 -11.22 -4.94
CA VAL A 19 7.48 -12.66 -5.16
C VAL A 19 6.06 -13.06 -5.56
N VAL A 20 5.89 -13.57 -6.78
CA VAL A 20 4.61 -14.14 -7.22
C VAL A 20 4.50 -15.56 -6.68
N ALA A 21 3.49 -15.81 -5.86
CA ALA A 21 3.27 -17.06 -5.16
C ALA A 21 2.06 -17.82 -5.72
N ARG A 22 2.22 -19.14 -5.85
CA ARG A 22 1.24 -20.13 -6.30
C ARG A 22 1.47 -21.45 -5.54
N PRO A 23 0.55 -22.43 -5.63
CA PRO A 23 0.78 -23.75 -5.05
C PRO A 23 2.14 -24.33 -5.47
N ASP A 24 3.00 -24.59 -4.48
CA ASP A 24 4.39 -25.05 -4.59
C ASP A 24 5.32 -24.25 -5.53
N SER A 25 4.92 -23.06 -5.96
CA SER A 25 5.70 -22.25 -6.90
C SER A 25 5.84 -20.81 -6.42
N ARG A 26 7.08 -20.32 -6.43
CA ARG A 26 7.41 -18.93 -6.13
C ARG A 26 8.36 -18.43 -7.19
N SER A 27 8.02 -17.31 -7.82
CA SER A 27 8.91 -16.64 -8.77
C SER A 27 9.16 -15.21 -8.31
N THR A 28 10.41 -14.76 -8.39
CA THR A 28 10.74 -13.37 -8.04
C THR A 28 10.70 -12.53 -9.31
N LEU A 29 9.96 -11.43 -9.25
CA LEU A 29 10.09 -10.34 -10.19
C LEU A 29 10.87 -9.21 -9.52
N ALA A 30 12.07 -8.92 -10.01
CA ALA A 30 12.87 -7.81 -9.51
C ALA A 30 12.80 -6.57 -10.43
N ASP A 31 13.09 -5.38 -9.86
CA ASP A 31 13.22 -4.16 -10.64
C ASP A 31 14.59 -4.15 -11.36
N PRO A 32 14.62 -4.24 -12.70
CA PRO A 32 15.84 -4.35 -13.49
C PRO A 32 16.79 -3.16 -13.32
N ARG A 33 16.28 -1.97 -12.94
CA ARG A 33 17.11 -0.77 -12.80
C ARG A 33 17.76 -0.64 -11.43
N ARG A 34 17.15 -1.21 -10.39
CA ARG A 34 17.56 -1.01 -9.00
C ARG A 34 18.25 -2.22 -8.38
N ASP A 35 18.00 -3.41 -8.91
CA ASP A 35 18.70 -4.63 -8.52
C ASP A 35 19.22 -5.36 -9.76
N PRO A 36 20.28 -4.83 -10.41
CA PRO A 36 20.85 -5.42 -11.61
C PRO A 36 21.51 -6.78 -11.39
N ALA A 37 21.77 -7.19 -10.14
CA ALA A 37 22.27 -8.54 -9.85
C ALA A 37 21.15 -9.58 -9.91
N SER A 38 19.94 -9.23 -9.45
CA SER A 38 18.74 -10.07 -9.54
C SER A 38 18.10 -10.13 -10.95
N LEU A 39 18.63 -9.34 -11.89
CA LEU A 39 18.22 -9.36 -13.30
C LEU A 39 18.43 -10.72 -13.95
N LEU A 40 19.50 -11.44 -13.64
CA LEU A 40 19.78 -12.75 -14.23
C LEU A 40 18.75 -13.80 -13.80
N ASP A 41 18.22 -13.68 -12.56
CA ASP A 41 17.15 -14.53 -12.05
C ASP A 41 15.78 -14.09 -12.57
N SER A 42 15.54 -12.78 -12.73
CA SER A 42 14.33 -12.24 -13.35
C SER A 42 14.27 -12.49 -14.86
N LEU A 43 15.39 -12.56 -15.57
CA LEU A 43 15.46 -12.93 -16.99
C LEU A 43 15.20 -14.43 -17.20
N ARG A 44 15.49 -15.26 -16.19
CA ARG A 44 15.15 -16.69 -16.17
C ARG A 44 13.74 -16.98 -15.68
N SER A 45 13.03 -16.02 -15.10
CA SER A 45 11.63 -16.20 -14.73
C SER A 45 10.79 -16.35 -15.99
N ARG A 46 10.19 -17.54 -16.16
CA ARG A 46 9.28 -17.89 -17.26
C ARG A 46 7.92 -17.21 -17.17
N GLU A 47 7.70 -16.48 -16.07
CA GLU A 47 6.43 -15.89 -15.67
C GLU A 47 6.16 -14.57 -16.38
N LEU A 48 7.23 -13.90 -16.83
CA LEU A 48 7.13 -12.67 -17.61
C LEU A 48 7.71 -12.86 -18.99
N SER A 49 6.92 -12.55 -20.01
CA SER A 49 7.43 -12.44 -21.37
C SER A 49 8.52 -11.35 -21.43
N THR A 50 9.53 -11.55 -22.27
CA THR A 50 10.56 -10.52 -22.51
C THR A 50 9.93 -9.23 -23.04
N VAL A 51 8.80 -9.34 -23.76
CA VAL A 51 8.07 -8.21 -24.31
C VAL A 51 7.47 -7.36 -23.19
N ASP A 52 6.84 -7.98 -22.19
CA ASP A 52 6.24 -7.23 -21.08
C ASP A 52 7.30 -6.55 -20.22
N LYS A 53 8.48 -7.16 -20.04
CA LYS A 53 9.63 -6.50 -19.38
C LYS A 53 10.04 -5.22 -20.10
N LEU A 54 10.11 -5.26 -21.44
CA LEU A 54 10.44 -4.09 -22.25
C LEU A 54 9.33 -3.04 -22.20
N ARG A 55 8.05 -3.45 -22.22
CA ARG A 55 6.90 -2.54 -22.05
C ARG A 55 6.90 -1.88 -20.68
N THR A 56 7.16 -2.61 -19.61
CA THR A 56 7.31 -2.04 -18.26
C THR A 56 8.41 -0.99 -18.24
N LEU A 57 9.58 -1.27 -18.84
CA LEU A 57 10.66 -0.29 -18.94
C LEU A 57 10.22 0.94 -19.75
N ALA A 58 9.58 0.75 -20.90
CA ALA A 58 9.10 1.84 -21.75
C ALA A 58 8.06 2.71 -21.04
N LEU A 59 7.11 2.10 -20.33
CA LEU A 59 6.11 2.77 -19.51
C LEU A 59 6.77 3.58 -18.39
N VAL A 60 7.73 2.98 -17.68
CA VAL A 60 8.50 3.69 -16.65
C VAL A 60 9.22 4.91 -17.23
N GLN A 61 9.88 4.78 -18.38
CA GLN A 61 10.56 5.91 -19.03
C GLN A 61 9.57 6.98 -19.48
N HIS A 62 8.42 6.57 -20.02
CA HIS A 62 7.34 7.47 -20.41
C HIS A 62 6.84 8.29 -19.21
N LEU A 63 6.57 7.66 -18.07
CA LEU A 63 6.07 8.37 -16.89
C LEU A 63 7.13 9.23 -16.20
N LEU A 64 8.40 8.80 -16.19
CA LEU A 64 9.49 9.57 -15.60
C LEU A 64 9.80 10.85 -16.40
N SER A 65 9.50 10.89 -17.70
CA SER A 65 9.69 12.08 -18.53
C SER A 65 8.57 13.13 -18.37
N ARG A 66 7.41 12.75 -17.81
CA ARG A 66 6.27 13.65 -17.58
C ARG A 66 6.39 14.45 -16.29
N ARG A 67 5.84 15.67 -16.31
CA ARG A 67 5.68 16.50 -15.11
C ARG A 67 4.47 16.05 -14.32
N GLU A 68 4.52 16.25 -13.01
CA GLU A 68 3.47 15.76 -12.10
C GLU A 68 2.08 16.35 -12.41
N GLY A 69 2.00 17.66 -12.69
CA GLY A 69 0.75 18.30 -13.09
C GLY A 69 0.20 17.84 -14.44
N GLU A 70 1.00 17.16 -15.27
CA GLU A 70 0.54 16.60 -16.55
C GLU A 70 -0.13 15.24 -16.36
N LEU A 71 0.16 14.50 -15.28
CA LEU A 71 -0.33 13.13 -15.05
C LEU A 71 -1.84 13.07 -14.76
N PHE A 72 -2.43 14.20 -14.38
CA PHE A 72 -3.87 14.33 -14.10
C PHE A 72 -4.62 15.05 -15.23
N ALA A 73 -3.94 15.33 -16.35
CA ALA A 73 -4.51 16.03 -17.49
C ALA A 73 -4.90 15.06 -18.61
N GLY A 74 -6.03 15.35 -19.28
CA GLY A 74 -6.54 14.56 -20.39
C GLY A 74 -7.70 13.63 -19.99
N PRO A 75 -8.18 12.80 -20.94
CA PRO A 75 -9.23 11.84 -20.66
C PRO A 75 -8.74 10.75 -19.72
N ASP A 76 -9.54 10.40 -18.72
CA ASP A 76 -9.27 9.27 -17.82
C ASP A 76 -9.74 7.94 -18.45
N ALA A 77 -9.21 6.82 -17.95
CA ALA A 77 -9.66 5.47 -18.27
C ALA A 77 -9.36 4.55 -17.08
N SER A 78 -9.82 3.31 -17.12
CA SER A 78 -9.38 2.32 -16.12
C SER A 78 -7.91 1.96 -16.28
N ILE A 79 -7.27 1.51 -15.20
CA ILE A 79 -5.91 0.93 -15.25
C ILE A 79 -5.88 -0.25 -16.22
N ARG A 80 -6.93 -1.08 -16.23
CA ARG A 80 -7.06 -2.22 -17.14
C ARG A 80 -7.00 -1.80 -18.61
N GLU A 81 -7.88 -0.88 -19.03
CA GLU A 81 -7.90 -0.37 -20.40
C GLU A 81 -6.56 0.27 -20.77
N TYR A 82 -5.96 1.03 -19.86
CA TYR A 82 -4.65 1.65 -20.10
C TYR A 82 -3.54 0.61 -20.34
N LEU A 83 -3.51 -0.49 -19.59
CA LEU A 83 -2.52 -1.55 -19.77
C LEU A 83 -2.77 -2.37 -21.04
N ASP A 84 -4.04 -2.57 -21.40
CA ASP A 84 -4.44 -3.21 -22.65
C ASP A 84 -4.02 -2.35 -23.86
N GLU A 85 -4.17 -1.02 -23.78
CA GLU A 85 -3.68 -0.07 -24.79
C GLU A 85 -2.15 -0.09 -24.94
N TRP A 86 -1.41 -0.25 -23.84
CA TRP A 86 0.04 -0.49 -23.85
C TRP A 86 0.42 -1.88 -24.40
N GLY A 87 -0.57 -2.76 -24.58
CA GLY A 87 -0.44 -4.09 -25.16
C GLY A 87 0.13 -5.13 -24.21
N PHE A 88 0.06 -4.94 -22.90
CA PHE A 88 0.53 -5.92 -21.93
C PHE A 88 -0.21 -7.26 -22.07
N ASP A 89 0.50 -8.36 -21.84
CA ASP A 89 -0.11 -9.68 -21.85
C ASP A 89 -1.15 -9.82 -20.71
N GLY A 90 -2.31 -10.40 -21.02
CA GLY A 90 -3.37 -10.59 -20.03
C GLY A 90 -2.95 -11.48 -18.86
N GLY A 91 -2.11 -12.51 -19.10
CA GLY A 91 -1.54 -13.32 -18.05
C GLY A 91 -0.61 -12.52 -17.14
N PHE A 92 0.19 -11.61 -17.69
CA PHE A 92 0.99 -10.68 -16.87
C PHE A 92 0.10 -9.77 -16.01
N VAL A 93 -0.96 -9.21 -16.60
CA VAL A 93 -1.90 -8.35 -15.90
C VAL A 93 -2.56 -9.10 -14.74
N GLU A 94 -3.12 -10.28 -14.97
CA GLU A 94 -3.83 -11.04 -13.95
C GLU A 94 -2.93 -11.61 -12.85
N ASN A 95 -1.74 -12.11 -13.21
CA ASN A 95 -0.87 -12.79 -12.25
C ASN A 95 0.05 -11.86 -11.48
N PHE A 96 0.30 -10.65 -11.97
CA PHE A 96 1.24 -9.72 -11.34
C PHE A 96 0.60 -8.36 -11.08
N VAL A 97 0.05 -7.69 -12.10
CA VAL A 97 -0.42 -6.31 -11.95
C VAL A 97 -1.66 -6.27 -11.07
N ALA A 98 -2.64 -7.14 -11.29
CA ALA A 98 -3.87 -7.23 -10.51
C ALA A 98 -3.59 -7.47 -9.01
N PRO A 99 -2.77 -8.45 -8.57
CA PRO A 99 -2.46 -8.60 -7.14
C PRO A 99 -1.63 -7.43 -6.58
N PHE A 100 -0.65 -6.92 -7.34
CA PHE A 100 0.23 -5.86 -6.87
C PHE A 100 -0.49 -4.51 -6.76
N TYR A 101 -1.05 -4.04 -7.87
CA TYR A 101 -1.77 -2.78 -7.93
C TYR A 101 -3.12 -2.87 -7.25
N GLY A 102 -3.78 -4.03 -7.27
CA GLY A 102 -4.96 -4.26 -6.46
C GLY A 102 -4.69 -4.10 -4.96
N GLY A 103 -3.50 -4.44 -4.47
CA GLY A 103 -3.10 -4.11 -3.09
C GLY A 103 -2.91 -2.61 -2.83
N ILE A 104 -2.58 -1.82 -3.86
CA ILE A 104 -2.40 -0.36 -3.75
C ILE A 104 -3.74 0.38 -3.85
N THR A 105 -4.59 -0.01 -4.80
CA THR A 105 -5.89 0.62 -5.07
C THR A 105 -7.05 -0.06 -4.37
N LEU A 106 -6.78 -1.13 -3.62
CA LEU A 106 -7.77 -2.02 -2.99
C LEU A 106 -8.77 -2.59 -4.02
N ASP A 107 -8.26 -2.89 -5.23
CA ASP A 107 -9.07 -3.27 -6.39
C ASP A 107 -8.32 -4.16 -7.39
N ARG A 108 -8.51 -5.48 -7.31
CA ARG A 108 -7.92 -6.41 -8.28
C ARG A 108 -8.52 -6.32 -9.68
N SER A 109 -9.70 -5.72 -9.84
CA SER A 109 -10.30 -5.55 -11.17
C SER A 109 -9.54 -4.55 -12.05
N LEU A 110 -8.71 -3.69 -11.42
CA LEU A 110 -7.99 -2.61 -12.08
C LEU A 110 -8.94 -1.59 -12.74
N SER A 111 -10.13 -1.40 -12.17
CA SER A 111 -11.15 -0.44 -12.65
C SER A 111 -10.90 1.00 -12.18
N THR A 112 -9.95 1.19 -11.25
CA THR A 112 -9.54 2.51 -10.75
C THR A 112 -8.92 3.37 -11.87
N SER A 113 -8.90 4.69 -11.67
CA SER A 113 -8.36 5.70 -12.59
C SER A 113 -6.91 5.43 -13.02
N LYS A 114 -6.64 5.58 -14.32
CA LYS A 114 -5.27 5.52 -14.86
C LYS A 114 -4.41 6.67 -14.33
N HIS A 115 -4.98 7.84 -14.06
CA HIS A 115 -4.20 8.97 -13.51
C HIS A 115 -3.60 8.62 -12.15
N VAL A 116 -4.36 7.92 -11.30
CA VAL A 116 -3.86 7.40 -10.01
C VAL A 116 -2.72 6.42 -10.24
N PHE A 117 -2.85 5.52 -11.22
CA PHE A 117 -1.78 4.60 -11.59
C PHE A 117 -0.54 5.32 -12.13
N GLU A 118 -0.67 6.24 -13.08
CA GLU A 118 0.46 6.99 -13.64
C GLU A 118 1.23 7.74 -12.53
N TYR A 119 0.52 8.40 -11.62
CA TYR A 119 1.12 9.10 -10.49
C TYR A 119 1.85 8.13 -9.54
N THR A 120 1.16 7.10 -9.06
CA THR A 120 1.72 6.15 -8.09
C THR A 120 2.85 5.30 -8.69
N PHE A 121 2.71 4.86 -9.94
CA PHE A 121 3.71 4.02 -10.62
C PHE A 121 4.99 4.82 -10.86
N ARG A 122 4.85 6.09 -11.25
CA ARG A 122 5.98 7.02 -11.35
C ARG A 122 6.67 7.24 -10.01
N ALA A 123 5.90 7.41 -8.92
CA ALA A 123 6.47 7.57 -7.58
C ALA A 123 7.27 6.33 -7.16
N LEU A 124 6.72 5.13 -7.35
CA LEU A 124 7.40 3.85 -7.12
C LEU A 124 8.66 3.71 -7.98
N ALA A 125 8.59 4.09 -9.25
CA ALA A 125 9.71 4.05 -10.19
C ALA A 125 10.82 5.05 -9.87
N ARG A 126 10.53 6.12 -9.11
CA ARG A 126 11.47 7.18 -8.71
C ARG A 126 12.09 6.96 -7.34
N GLY A 127 11.29 6.59 -6.33
CA GLY A 127 11.73 6.47 -4.95
C GLY A 127 11.82 5.03 -4.45
N GLU A 128 12.58 4.82 -3.38
CA GLU A 128 12.65 3.54 -2.68
C GLU A 128 11.44 3.36 -1.74
N ILE A 129 11.08 2.10 -1.47
CA ILE A 129 9.98 1.76 -0.57
C ILE A 129 10.59 1.42 0.78
N ALA A 130 10.11 2.07 1.84
CA ALA A 130 10.64 1.88 3.19
C ALA A 130 9.56 2.07 4.25
N VAL A 131 9.84 1.56 5.44
CA VAL A 131 9.10 1.83 6.68
C VAL A 131 10.06 2.37 7.75
N PRO A 132 9.61 3.24 8.68
CA PRO A 132 10.46 3.67 9.79
C PRO A 132 10.77 2.50 10.73
N ALA A 133 12.00 2.41 11.25
CA ALA A 133 12.34 1.35 12.23
C ALA A 133 11.43 1.40 13.48
N GLY A 134 10.99 2.59 13.89
CA GLY A 134 10.09 2.81 15.02
C GLY A 134 8.59 2.65 14.73
N GLY A 135 8.21 2.16 13.54
CA GLY A 135 6.81 2.06 13.15
C GLY A 135 6.29 3.29 12.40
N MET A 136 5.17 3.13 11.69
CA MET A 136 4.56 4.23 10.92
C MET A 136 4.11 5.41 11.80
N GLY A 137 3.87 5.18 13.10
CA GLY A 137 3.52 6.22 14.08
C GLY A 137 4.61 7.28 14.29
N ALA A 138 5.88 6.96 14.00
CA ALA A 138 6.98 7.92 14.12
C ALA A 138 6.84 9.14 13.19
N ILE A 139 6.16 8.97 12.04
CA ILE A 139 5.92 10.06 11.08
C ILE A 139 4.97 11.12 11.65
N PRO A 140 3.72 10.79 12.06
CA PRO A 140 2.82 11.78 12.64
C PRO A 140 3.36 12.36 13.96
N GLU A 141 4.11 11.60 14.75
CA GLU A 141 4.78 12.13 15.95
C GLU A 141 5.80 13.23 15.63
N GLN A 142 6.64 13.01 14.62
CA GLN A 142 7.63 14.00 14.17
C GLN A 142 6.95 15.27 13.64
N LEU A 143 5.86 15.12 12.86
CA LEU A 143 5.06 16.23 12.36
C LEU A 143 4.40 17.01 13.50
N ALA A 144 3.77 16.33 14.46
CA ALA A 144 3.14 16.95 15.62
C ALA A 144 4.15 17.71 16.49
N ALA A 145 5.34 17.14 16.72
CA ALA A 145 6.40 17.82 17.44
C ALA A 145 6.88 19.09 16.72
N SER A 146 6.99 19.04 15.39
CA SER A 146 7.36 20.23 14.59
C SER A 146 6.27 21.31 14.63
N ALA A 147 5.00 20.92 14.54
CA ALA A 147 3.87 21.83 14.60
C ALA A 147 3.80 22.54 15.96
N ARG A 148 3.95 21.80 17.08
CA ARG A 148 3.99 22.38 18.42
C ARG A 148 5.13 23.37 18.61
N ARG A 149 6.33 23.07 18.07
CA ARG A 149 7.47 24.02 18.10
C ARG A 149 7.18 25.31 17.30
N ALA A 150 6.34 25.23 16.28
CA ALA A 150 5.88 26.40 15.53
C ALA A 150 4.71 27.14 16.21
N GLY A 151 4.29 26.72 17.40
CA GLY A 151 3.19 27.33 18.15
C GLY A 151 1.80 26.81 17.79
N VAL A 152 1.69 25.72 17.03
CA VAL A 152 0.41 25.10 16.70
C VAL A 152 -0.15 24.36 17.92
N GLU A 153 -1.39 24.67 18.28
CA GLU A 153 -2.16 23.91 19.26
C GLU A 153 -2.72 22.63 18.61
N ILE A 154 -2.52 21.48 19.26
CA ILE A 154 -3.07 20.20 18.80
C ILE A 154 -3.97 19.66 19.90
N ARG A 155 -5.27 19.56 19.62
CA ARG A 155 -6.28 18.96 20.50
C ARG A 155 -6.59 17.55 20.02
N LEU A 156 -6.51 16.58 20.92
CA LEU A 156 -6.92 15.20 20.72
C LEU A 156 -8.19 14.96 21.53
N ASP A 157 -8.93 13.89 21.22
CA ASP A 157 -10.17 13.53 21.90
C ASP A 157 -11.24 14.64 21.89
N ASP A 158 -11.20 15.52 20.88
CA ASP A 158 -12.11 16.66 20.69
C ASP A 158 -12.81 16.57 19.32
N PRO A 159 -13.84 15.72 19.18
CA PRO A 159 -14.54 15.55 17.91
C PRO A 159 -15.25 16.85 17.51
N VAL A 160 -15.04 17.29 16.27
CA VAL A 160 -15.74 18.44 15.69
C VAL A 160 -17.16 18.01 15.33
N GLU A 161 -18.14 18.74 15.86
CA GLU A 161 -19.57 18.47 15.66
C GLU A 161 -20.15 19.31 14.53
N THR A 162 -19.65 20.53 14.34
CA THR A 162 -20.18 21.44 13.32
C THR A 162 -19.08 22.35 12.78
N VAL A 163 -19.09 22.54 11.46
CA VAL A 163 -18.34 23.59 10.77
C VAL A 163 -19.36 24.47 10.06
N ALA A 164 -19.33 25.77 10.35
CA ALA A 164 -20.20 26.76 9.72
C ALA A 164 -19.37 27.94 9.22
N GLY A 165 -19.73 28.52 8.09
CA GLY A 165 -19.01 29.67 7.58
C GLY A 165 -19.50 30.12 6.21
N ASN A 166 -19.02 31.29 5.81
CA ASN A 166 -19.20 31.86 4.48
C ASN A 166 -17.86 32.46 4.01
N SER A 167 -17.86 33.26 2.95
CA SER A 167 -16.63 33.88 2.42
C SER A 167 -15.92 34.86 3.39
N GLU A 168 -16.57 35.26 4.48
CA GLU A 168 -16.08 36.29 5.40
C GLU A 168 -15.83 35.78 6.83
N THR A 169 -16.49 34.68 7.22
CA THR A 169 -16.43 34.16 8.60
C THR A 169 -16.42 32.64 8.60
N SER A 170 -15.69 32.04 9.55
CA SER A 170 -15.73 30.60 9.83
C SER A 170 -15.87 30.35 11.32
N ARG A 171 -16.62 29.31 11.67
CA ARG A 171 -16.88 28.86 13.03
C ARG A 171 -16.77 27.34 13.07
N VAL A 172 -16.03 26.83 14.05
CA VAL A 172 -15.90 25.40 14.33
C VAL A 172 -16.36 25.14 15.75
N GLU A 173 -17.22 24.16 15.92
CA GLU A 173 -17.79 23.78 17.21
C GLU A 173 -17.45 22.32 17.53
N SER A 174 -16.98 22.11 18.75
CA SER A 174 -16.67 20.81 19.33
C SER A 174 -17.08 20.80 20.81
N ALA A 175 -16.98 19.63 21.46
CA ALA A 175 -17.20 19.52 22.90
C ALA A 175 -16.24 20.42 23.72
N GLY A 176 -15.04 20.69 23.19
CA GLY A 176 -14.06 21.61 23.76
C GLY A 176 -14.38 23.10 23.61
N GLY A 177 -15.44 23.45 22.87
CA GLY A 177 -15.93 24.83 22.72
C GLY A 177 -15.98 25.29 21.26
N ILE A 178 -16.04 26.61 21.08
CA ILE A 178 -16.18 27.27 19.78
C ILE A 178 -14.90 28.03 19.44
N VAL A 179 -14.45 27.90 18.19
CA VAL A 179 -13.35 28.70 17.64
C VAL A 179 -13.77 29.34 16.31
N GLU A 180 -13.26 30.55 16.06
CA GLU A 180 -13.60 31.37 14.87
C GLU A 180 -12.34 31.68 14.05
N PRO A 181 -11.83 30.72 13.26
CA PRO A 181 -10.60 30.93 12.48
C PRO A 181 -10.86 31.71 11.18
N ASP A 182 -9.80 32.26 10.58
CA ASP A 182 -9.87 32.88 9.25
C ASP A 182 -10.13 31.86 8.13
N ALA A 183 -9.72 30.61 8.33
CA ALA A 183 -9.90 29.52 7.38
C ALA A 183 -10.02 28.17 8.09
N VAL A 184 -10.79 27.24 7.50
CA VAL A 184 -10.97 25.87 7.99
C VAL A 184 -10.54 24.89 6.91
N VAL A 185 -9.72 23.91 7.29
CA VAL A 185 -9.36 22.76 6.44
C VAL A 185 -9.99 21.51 7.05
N VAL A 186 -10.94 20.91 6.34
CA VAL A 186 -11.57 19.65 6.75
C VAL A 186 -10.78 18.49 6.14
N ALA A 187 -10.01 17.78 6.97
CA ALA A 187 -9.15 16.66 6.58
C ALA A 187 -9.60 15.34 7.23
N THR A 188 -10.91 15.11 7.26
CA THR A 188 -11.56 13.90 7.79
C THR A 188 -11.78 12.85 6.69
N ASP A 189 -12.34 11.69 7.03
CA ASP A 189 -12.81 10.73 6.03
C ASP A 189 -13.97 11.32 5.19
N PRO A 190 -14.25 10.78 3.98
CA PRO A 190 -15.20 11.41 3.06
C PRO A 190 -16.63 11.57 3.61
N LYS A 191 -17.09 10.67 4.50
CA LYS A 191 -18.43 10.77 5.09
C LYS A 191 -18.50 11.95 6.05
N ALA A 192 -17.57 11.98 7.00
CA ALA A 192 -17.47 13.11 7.94
C ALA A 192 -17.19 14.43 7.21
N ALA A 193 -16.37 14.43 6.16
CA ALA A 193 -16.11 15.64 5.38
C ALA A 193 -17.37 16.15 4.70
N ARG A 194 -18.18 15.28 4.09
CA ARG A 194 -19.47 15.67 3.51
C ARG A 194 -20.42 16.20 4.58
N ASP A 195 -20.54 15.51 5.71
CA ASP A 195 -21.46 15.89 6.78
C ASP A 195 -21.07 17.25 7.40
N LEU A 196 -19.78 17.51 7.59
CA LEU A 196 -19.28 18.77 8.16
C LEU A 196 -19.32 19.95 7.17
N THR A 197 -19.15 19.69 5.87
CA THR A 197 -19.02 20.77 4.86
C THR A 197 -20.29 20.99 4.03
N GLY A 198 -21.23 20.03 4.01
CA GLY A 198 -22.39 20.04 3.14
C GLY A 198 -22.08 19.90 1.64
N VAL A 199 -20.85 19.51 1.27
CA VAL A 199 -20.44 19.38 -0.14
C VAL A 199 -20.88 18.02 -0.69
N GLU A 200 -22.06 17.99 -1.33
CA GLU A 200 -22.68 16.77 -1.86
C GLU A 200 -21.85 16.02 -2.91
N SER A 201 -20.90 16.68 -3.57
CA SER A 201 -20.03 16.05 -4.57
C SER A 201 -18.92 15.18 -3.97
N ILE A 202 -18.73 15.20 -2.64
CA ILE A 202 -17.75 14.33 -1.98
C ILE A 202 -18.22 12.87 -2.07
N PRO A 203 -17.45 11.97 -2.71
CA PRO A 203 -17.82 10.56 -2.81
C PRO A 203 -17.69 9.89 -1.44
N THR A 204 -18.71 9.15 -1.02
CA THR A 204 -18.74 8.48 0.30
C THR A 204 -18.62 6.97 0.23
N GLU A 205 -18.63 6.41 -0.98
CA GLU A 205 -18.27 5.02 -1.23
C GLU A 205 -16.75 4.87 -1.19
N GLY A 206 -16.29 3.85 -0.48
CA GLY A 206 -14.87 3.54 -0.33
C GLY A 206 -14.62 2.06 -0.61
N ARG A 207 -13.38 1.75 -1.00
CA ARG A 207 -12.90 0.37 -1.09
C ARG A 207 -12.24 0.01 0.23
N GLY A 208 -12.65 -1.11 0.80
CA GLY A 208 -12.12 -1.62 2.06
C GLY A 208 -11.11 -2.74 1.88
N CYS A 209 -10.34 -2.98 2.93
CA CYS A 209 -9.48 -4.15 3.07
C CYS A 209 -9.41 -4.55 4.55
N VAL A 210 -9.06 -5.81 4.79
CA VAL A 210 -8.69 -6.30 6.11
C VAL A 210 -7.23 -6.70 6.07
N THR A 211 -6.43 -6.25 7.03
CA THR A 211 -5.05 -6.68 7.19
C THR A 211 -4.90 -7.36 8.53
N GLN A 212 -4.54 -8.64 8.50
CA GLN A 212 -4.19 -9.41 9.67
C GLN A 212 -2.66 -9.43 9.84
N TYR A 213 -2.22 -9.40 11.09
CA TYR A 213 -0.82 -9.53 11.46
C TYR A 213 -0.65 -10.88 12.11
N TYR A 214 0.49 -11.52 11.91
CA TYR A 214 0.72 -12.88 12.39
C TYR A 214 2.12 -13.01 12.94
N ARG A 215 2.21 -13.71 14.05
CA ARG A 215 3.46 -14.10 14.69
C ARG A 215 3.83 -15.51 14.27
N LEU A 216 5.09 -15.70 13.87
CA LEU A 216 5.66 -17.00 13.56
C LEU A 216 6.89 -17.26 14.46
N PRO A 217 7.20 -18.52 14.78
CA PRO A 217 8.43 -18.83 15.48
C PRO A 217 9.66 -18.40 14.66
N ARG A 218 10.68 -17.89 15.34
CA ARG A 218 11.98 -17.59 14.72
C ARG A 218 12.52 -18.78 13.94
N GLY A 219 13.04 -18.51 12.74
CA GLY A 219 13.65 -19.53 11.88
C GLY A 219 12.67 -20.13 10.89
N THR A 220 11.39 -19.70 10.92
CA THR A 220 10.45 -19.99 9.85
C THR A 220 11.02 -19.47 8.53
N ASN A 221 11.46 -18.21 8.48
CA ASN A 221 12.14 -17.51 7.38
C ASN A 221 11.68 -17.95 6.00
N LEU A 222 10.66 -17.29 5.43
CA LEU A 222 10.09 -17.57 4.09
C LEU A 222 11.10 -17.61 2.92
N LYS A 223 12.38 -17.25 3.13
CA LYS A 223 13.45 -17.20 2.12
C LYS A 223 13.09 -16.32 0.91
N VAL A 224 12.23 -15.33 1.13
CA VAL A 224 11.82 -14.31 0.14
C VAL A 224 12.56 -12.98 0.30
N GLY A 225 13.47 -12.88 1.29
CA GLY A 225 14.17 -11.64 1.61
C GLY A 225 13.21 -10.55 2.10
N LYS A 226 13.46 -9.30 1.66
CA LYS A 226 12.68 -8.10 2.01
C LYS A 226 11.63 -7.75 0.94
N LYS A 227 11.05 -8.77 0.30
CA LYS A 227 10.04 -8.63 -0.75
C LYS A 227 8.68 -9.08 -0.22
N LEU A 228 7.63 -8.42 -0.69
CA LEU A 228 6.26 -8.88 -0.49
C LEU A 228 5.94 -10.07 -1.40
N LEU A 229 4.96 -10.88 -1.00
CA LEU A 229 4.40 -11.96 -1.78
C LEU A 229 3.05 -11.54 -2.37
N LEU A 230 2.84 -11.88 -3.63
CA LEU A 230 1.62 -11.64 -4.39
C LEU A 230 0.92 -12.97 -4.64
N ASN A 231 -0.34 -13.06 -4.23
CA ASN A 231 -1.13 -14.26 -4.53
C ASN A 231 -1.67 -14.19 -5.97
N ALA A 232 -1.07 -14.99 -6.84
CA ALA A 232 -1.47 -15.10 -8.24
C ALA A 232 -2.43 -16.25 -8.51
N ALA A 233 -2.55 -17.21 -7.58
CA ALA A 233 -3.44 -18.34 -7.72
C ALA A 233 -4.86 -18.02 -7.23
N ASP A 234 -4.97 -17.19 -6.20
CA ASP A 234 -6.22 -16.88 -5.51
C ASP A 234 -6.24 -15.41 -5.04
N PRO A 235 -7.41 -14.76 -4.89
CA PRO A 235 -7.49 -13.43 -4.31
C PRO A 235 -7.23 -13.34 -2.79
N ALA A 236 -7.24 -14.45 -2.03
CA ALA A 236 -7.24 -14.45 -0.57
C ALA A 236 -6.07 -15.28 0.05
N PRO A 237 -5.19 -14.65 0.86
CA PRO A 237 -4.98 -13.21 0.95
C PRO A 237 -4.45 -12.66 -0.39
N ASN A 238 -4.66 -11.36 -0.65
CA ASN A 238 -4.16 -10.70 -1.86
C ASN A 238 -2.63 -10.59 -1.83
N THR A 239 -2.09 -10.14 -0.70
CA THR A 239 -0.66 -9.97 -0.46
C THR A 239 -0.27 -10.49 0.92
N VAL A 240 0.96 -11.02 1.03
CA VAL A 240 1.61 -11.31 2.32
C VAL A 240 2.93 -10.56 2.41
N VAL A 241 3.20 -9.88 3.52
CA VAL A 241 4.46 -9.13 3.72
C VAL A 241 5.18 -9.64 4.96
N PRO A 242 6.40 -10.23 4.83
CA PRO A 242 7.22 -10.57 5.99
C PRO A 242 7.88 -9.31 6.56
N LEU A 243 7.11 -8.53 7.33
CA LEU A 243 7.50 -7.22 7.85
C LEU A 243 8.81 -7.26 8.64
N SER A 244 9.02 -8.28 9.47
CA SER A 244 10.26 -8.39 10.27
C SER A 244 11.51 -8.70 9.44
N ASN A 245 11.36 -9.17 8.19
CA ASN A 245 12.51 -9.26 7.28
C ASN A 245 12.96 -7.87 6.83
N VAL A 246 12.02 -6.93 6.71
CA VAL A 246 12.26 -5.55 6.27
C VAL A 246 12.78 -4.72 7.43
N ALA A 247 12.00 -4.67 8.51
CA ALA A 247 12.26 -3.97 9.76
C ALA A 247 12.29 -4.98 10.92
N PRO A 248 13.46 -5.53 11.27
CA PRO A 248 13.60 -6.50 12.36
C PRO A 248 13.05 -6.02 13.71
N GLU A 249 12.99 -4.70 13.92
CA GLU A 249 12.48 -4.05 15.12
C GLU A 249 10.98 -4.28 15.35
N TYR A 250 10.24 -4.69 14.32
CA TYR A 250 8.79 -4.92 14.42
C TYR A 250 8.43 -6.24 15.11
N ALA A 251 9.41 -7.11 15.36
CA ALA A 251 9.19 -8.39 16.03
C ALA A 251 10.14 -8.54 17.23
N SER A 252 9.71 -9.34 18.21
CA SER A 252 10.61 -9.77 19.29
C SER A 252 11.72 -10.67 18.73
N PRO A 253 12.87 -10.80 19.41
CA PRO A 253 13.96 -11.65 18.94
C PRO A 253 13.57 -13.12 18.73
N GLU A 254 12.47 -13.60 19.31
CA GLU A 254 12.03 -15.00 19.23
C GLU A 254 10.96 -15.24 18.16
N ALA A 255 10.55 -14.18 17.45
CA ALA A 255 9.45 -14.23 16.50
C ALA A 255 9.81 -13.60 15.15
N GLU A 256 9.03 -13.97 14.15
CA GLU A 256 8.90 -13.28 12.87
C GLU A 256 7.50 -12.69 12.79
N LEU A 257 7.38 -11.50 12.18
CA LEU A 257 6.11 -10.82 11.94
C LEU A 257 5.84 -10.82 10.43
N LEU A 258 4.67 -11.33 10.05
CA LEU A 258 4.11 -11.09 8.73
C LEU A 258 2.76 -10.39 8.84
N ASN A 259 2.34 -9.74 7.76
CA ASN A 259 0.94 -9.39 7.59
C ASN A 259 0.37 -10.07 6.33
N ALA A 260 -0.94 -10.20 6.29
CA ALA A 260 -1.69 -10.60 5.10
C ALA A 260 -2.85 -9.64 4.89
N THR A 261 -3.04 -9.17 3.66
CA THR A 261 -4.10 -8.22 3.30
C THR A 261 -5.12 -8.88 2.40
N PHE A 262 -6.39 -8.74 2.74
CA PHE A 262 -7.56 -9.20 2.02
C PHE A 262 -8.33 -8.00 1.48
N LEU A 263 -8.88 -8.12 0.28
CA LEU A 263 -9.52 -7.02 -0.42
C LEU A 263 -11.02 -7.28 -0.59
N GLY A 264 -11.80 -6.21 -0.64
CA GLY A 264 -13.22 -6.27 -0.94
C GLY A 264 -14.12 -6.42 0.30
N PRO A 265 -15.44 -6.33 0.11
CA PRO A 265 -16.43 -6.34 1.18
C PRO A 265 -16.48 -7.68 1.92
N ASP A 266 -16.34 -8.80 1.21
CA ASP A 266 -16.39 -10.14 1.81
C ASP A 266 -15.35 -10.29 2.94
N ALA A 267 -14.18 -9.70 2.79
CA ALA A 267 -13.15 -9.71 3.82
C ALA A 267 -13.53 -8.89 5.07
N LEU A 268 -14.32 -7.80 4.91
CA LEU A 268 -14.78 -6.98 6.04
C LEU A 268 -15.86 -7.70 6.86
N ASP A 269 -16.64 -8.56 6.21
CA ASP A 269 -17.72 -9.32 6.83
C ASP A 269 -17.25 -10.70 7.36
N ALA A 270 -16.06 -11.15 6.96
CA ALA A 270 -15.48 -12.42 7.37
C ALA A 270 -15.00 -12.43 8.83
N ASP A 271 -15.06 -13.59 9.46
CA ASP A 271 -14.53 -13.79 10.82
C ASP A 271 -12.99 -13.78 10.80
N ALA A 272 -12.37 -13.30 11.87
CA ALA A 272 -10.92 -13.25 11.97
C ALA A 272 -10.27 -14.64 11.87
N GLU A 273 -10.89 -15.69 12.41
CA GLU A 273 -10.40 -17.07 12.34
C GLU A 273 -10.53 -17.66 10.93
N GLU A 274 -11.52 -17.23 10.16
CA GLU A 274 -11.70 -17.63 8.76
C GLU A 274 -10.54 -17.09 7.91
N LEU A 275 -10.30 -15.78 7.97
CA LEU A 275 -9.17 -15.13 7.27
C LEU A 275 -7.82 -15.70 7.75
N PHE A 276 -7.70 -16.02 9.03
CA PHE A 276 -6.52 -16.67 9.57
C PHE A 276 -6.30 -18.06 8.95
N ALA A 277 -7.36 -18.87 8.82
CA ALA A 277 -7.31 -20.18 8.18
C ALA A 277 -6.95 -20.07 6.69
N GLU A 278 -7.48 -19.08 5.98
CA GLU A 278 -7.14 -18.80 4.58
C GLU A 278 -5.68 -18.43 4.40
N THR A 279 -5.14 -17.52 5.22
CA THR A 279 -3.71 -17.20 5.20
C THR A 279 -2.85 -18.42 5.48
N ARG A 280 -3.22 -19.23 6.48
CA ARG A 280 -2.49 -20.46 6.81
C ARG A 280 -2.51 -21.46 5.65
N ALA A 281 -3.65 -21.61 4.99
CA ALA A 281 -3.81 -22.48 3.82
C ALA A 281 -2.98 -21.99 2.64
N ALA A 282 -3.02 -20.69 2.34
CA ALA A 282 -2.23 -20.07 1.29
C ALA A 282 -0.72 -20.25 1.53
N LEU A 283 -0.24 -19.95 2.74
CA LEU A 283 1.16 -20.15 3.12
C LEU A 283 1.59 -21.62 3.02
N SER A 284 0.76 -22.55 3.49
CA SER A 284 1.04 -23.99 3.40
C SER A 284 1.09 -24.47 1.95
N SER A 285 0.20 -23.95 1.10
CA SER A 285 0.16 -24.21 -0.33
C SER A 285 1.41 -23.68 -1.04
N TRP A 286 1.84 -22.46 -0.71
CA TRP A 286 3.04 -21.86 -1.32
C TRP A 286 4.34 -22.47 -0.80
N PHE A 287 4.35 -23.02 0.43
CA PHE A 287 5.53 -23.58 1.08
C PHE A 287 5.25 -24.97 1.70
N PRO A 288 5.02 -26.02 0.89
CA PRO A 288 4.57 -27.32 1.39
C PRO A 288 5.58 -28.05 2.29
N SER A 289 6.86 -27.68 2.21
CA SER A 289 7.92 -28.23 3.08
C SER A 289 8.02 -27.55 4.46
N ARG A 290 7.06 -26.69 4.82
CA ARG A 290 7.09 -25.89 6.04
C ARG A 290 5.82 -26.02 6.86
N GLY A 291 5.98 -26.02 8.18
CA GLY A 291 4.86 -26.02 9.12
C GLY A 291 4.45 -24.60 9.49
N PHE A 292 3.15 -24.32 9.36
CA PHE A 292 2.51 -23.09 9.83
C PHE A 292 1.52 -23.36 10.99
N GLY A 293 1.66 -24.51 11.66
CA GLY A 293 0.77 -24.91 12.75
C GLY A 293 0.94 -24.13 14.05
N THR A 294 2.07 -23.43 14.20
CA THR A 294 2.41 -22.57 15.35
C THR A 294 2.34 -21.08 14.99
N MET A 295 1.73 -20.76 13.85
CA MET A 295 1.39 -19.38 13.50
C MET A 295 0.26 -18.92 14.41
N ASP A 296 0.38 -17.70 14.93
CA ASP A 296 -0.64 -17.08 15.78
C ASP A 296 -1.04 -15.72 15.17
N LEU A 297 -2.31 -15.36 15.32
CA LEU A 297 -2.85 -14.03 14.98
C LEU A 297 -2.38 -12.98 16.02
#